data_AF-A0A2V7HDT5-F1
#
_entry.id   AF-A0A2V7HDT5-F1
#
_cell.length_a   1.000
_cell.length_b   1.000
_cell.length_c   1.000
_cell.angle_alpha   90.00
_cell.angle_beta   90.00
_cell.angle_gamma   90.00
#
_symmetry.space_group_name_H-M   'P 1'
#
loop_
_entity.id
_entity.type
_entity.pdbx_description
1 polymer ?
#
loop_
_entity_poly.entity_id
_entity_poly.type
_entity_poly.pdbx_seq_one_letter_code
_entity_poly.pdbx_strand_id
1 'polypeptide(L)'
;MTRRIALIALFIAIVAIAAGYAAAFSRNGTPTWAPWLLAAGIPVALGEIMILGAVRGAGGIGRLKIPFAFVILILAIGFGAALALPASEGPLSRLWLGLPARAAVVIYGVGLLPIIVLPVAYAMTFETLTLSAEDVERVRMSGRKYATSQPAPISGNETLSAND
;
A
#
# COMPACT_ATOMS: atom_id res chain seq x y z
N MET A 1 -16.79 -8.81 5.43
CA MET A 1 -16.99 -9.11 3.98
C MET A 1 -15.76 -8.73 3.16
N THR A 2 -15.26 -7.49 3.27
CA THR A 2 -14.06 -6.98 2.57
C THR A 2 -12.85 -7.91 2.66
N ARG A 3 -12.49 -8.40 3.86
CA ARG A 3 -11.37 -9.32 4.05
C ARG A 3 -11.49 -10.61 3.23
N ARG A 4 -12.69 -11.19 3.16
CA ARG A 4 -12.94 -12.45 2.43
C ARG A 4 -12.80 -12.23 0.93
N ILE A 5 -13.34 -11.12 0.42
CA ILE A 5 -13.20 -10.73 -1.00
C ILE A 5 -11.71 -10.53 -1.32
N ALA A 6 -10.99 -9.82 -0.47
CA ALA A 6 -9.57 -9.55 -0.68
C ALA A 6 -8.71 -10.82 -0.69
N LEU A 7 -8.99 -11.78 0.19
CA LEU A 7 -8.30 -13.08 0.18
C LEU A 7 -8.58 -13.87 -1.10
N ILE A 8 -9.82 -13.88 -1.58
CA ILE A 8 -10.19 -14.59 -2.82
C ILE A 8 -9.52 -13.92 -4.03
N ALA A 9 -9.59 -12.59 -4.12
CA ALA A 9 -8.95 -11.82 -5.18
C ALA A 9 -7.43 -11.99 -5.17
N LEU A 10 -6.80 -11.97 -3.99
CA LEU A 10 -5.36 -12.23 -3.82
C LEU A 10 -5.00 -13.65 -4.29
N PHE A 11 -5.79 -14.66 -3.91
CA PHE A 11 -5.56 -16.03 -4.34
C PHE A 11 -5.64 -16.16 -5.87
N ILE A 12 -6.67 -15.57 -6.49
CA ILE A 12 -6.82 -15.54 -7.96
C ILE A 12 -5.61 -14.84 -8.61
N ALA A 13 -5.17 -13.71 -8.06
CA ALA A 13 -4.01 -12.98 -8.56
C ALA A 13 -2.72 -13.80 -8.47
N ILE A 14 -2.50 -14.51 -7.36
CA ILE A 14 -1.34 -15.41 -7.20
C ILE A 14 -1.40 -16.54 -8.23
N VAL A 15 -2.56 -17.16 -8.44
CA VAL A 15 -2.73 -18.22 -9.45
C VAL A 15 -2.47 -17.67 -10.85
N ALA A 16 -2.95 -16.46 -11.17
CA ALA A 16 -2.69 -15.81 -12.45
C ALA A 16 -1.18 -15.53 -12.65
N ILE A 17 -0.49 -15.02 -11.62
CA ILE A 17 0.96 -14.80 -11.66
C ILE A 17 1.70 -16.12 -11.87
N ALA A 18 1.34 -17.16 -11.11
CA ALA A 18 1.94 -18.48 -11.23
C ALA A 18 1.74 -19.08 -12.63
N ALA A 19 0.54 -18.95 -13.20
CA ALA A 19 0.24 -19.41 -14.55
C ALA A 19 1.03 -18.63 -15.61
N GLY A 20 1.08 -17.30 -15.51
CA GLY A 20 1.86 -16.44 -16.40
C GLY A 20 3.35 -16.76 -16.34
N TYR A 21 3.89 -17.02 -15.14
CA TYR A 21 5.28 -17.41 -14.97
C TYR A 21 5.57 -18.83 -15.47
N ALA A 22 4.69 -19.80 -15.17
CA ALA A 22 4.81 -21.18 -15.63
C ALA A 22 4.84 -21.29 -17.16
N ALA A 23 4.12 -20.40 -17.85
CA ALA A 23 4.09 -20.35 -19.31
C ALA A 23 5.47 -20.02 -19.94
N ALA A 24 6.39 -19.41 -19.18
CA ALA A 24 7.76 -19.17 -19.62
C ALA A 24 8.58 -20.46 -19.80
N PHE A 25 8.16 -21.58 -19.19
CA PHE A 25 8.82 -22.89 -19.31
C PHE A 25 8.22 -23.76 -20.43
N SER A 26 7.31 -23.22 -21.24
CA SER A 26 6.71 -23.97 -22.34
C SER A 26 7.70 -24.13 -23.51
N ARG A 27 7.70 -25.33 -24.12
CA ARG A 27 8.64 -25.68 -25.21
C ARG A 27 8.43 -24.87 -26.49
N ASN A 28 7.24 -24.33 -26.70
CA ASN A 28 6.86 -23.62 -27.93
C ASN A 28 7.07 -22.10 -27.82
N GLY A 29 7.79 -21.64 -26.79
CA GLY A 29 7.96 -20.22 -26.48
C GLY A 29 6.79 -19.64 -25.68
N THR A 30 7.02 -18.49 -25.05
CA THR A 30 6.06 -17.87 -24.14
C THR A 30 4.80 -17.40 -24.88
N PRO A 31 3.60 -17.88 -24.50
CA PRO A 31 2.34 -17.39 -25.05
C PRO A 31 2.14 -15.89 -24.82
N THR A 32 1.50 -15.21 -25.76
CA THR A 32 1.28 -13.74 -25.69
C THR A 32 0.41 -13.27 -24.53
N TRP A 33 -0.45 -14.14 -23.98
CA TRP A 33 -1.29 -13.83 -22.81
C TRP A 33 -0.51 -13.87 -21.49
N ALA A 34 0.62 -14.57 -21.42
CA ALA A 34 1.33 -14.81 -20.17
C ALA A 34 1.88 -13.54 -19.52
N PRO A 35 2.50 -12.60 -20.27
CA PRO A 35 2.90 -11.32 -19.71
C PRO A 35 1.72 -10.48 -19.21
N TRP A 36 0.55 -10.57 -19.85
CA TRP A 36 -0.65 -9.84 -19.40
C TRP A 36 -1.18 -10.35 -18.06
N LEU A 37 -1.07 -11.66 -17.78
CA LEU A 37 -1.40 -12.19 -16.45
C LEU A 37 -0.47 -11.63 -15.36
N LEU A 38 0.81 -11.44 -15.66
CA LEU A 38 1.75 -10.81 -14.73
C LEU A 38 1.42 -9.32 -14.55
N ALA A 39 1.20 -8.60 -15.66
CA ALA A 39 0.90 -7.17 -15.65
C ALA A 39 -0.40 -6.82 -14.92
N ALA A 40 -1.41 -7.70 -14.94
CA ALA A 40 -2.65 -7.52 -14.17
C ALA A 40 -2.57 -8.12 -12.77
N GLY A 41 -1.98 -9.32 -12.64
CA GLY A 41 -1.93 -10.05 -11.38
C GLY A 41 -1.08 -9.36 -10.31
N ILE A 42 0.07 -8.79 -10.68
CA ILE A 42 0.96 -8.10 -9.73
C ILE A 42 0.27 -6.88 -9.09
N PRO A 43 -0.29 -5.92 -9.84
CA PRO A 43 -1.04 -4.80 -9.26
C PRO A 43 -2.20 -5.24 -8.36
N VAL A 44 -2.97 -6.24 -8.80
CA VAL A 44 -4.10 -6.77 -8.01
C VAL A 44 -3.60 -7.38 -6.70
N ALA A 45 -2.59 -8.25 -6.75
CA ALA A 45 -2.03 -8.88 -5.57
C ALA A 45 -1.51 -7.84 -4.56
N LEU A 46 -0.77 -6.83 -5.02
CA LEU A 46 -0.30 -5.74 -4.17
C LEU A 46 -1.46 -4.94 -3.57
N GLY A 47 -2.48 -4.61 -4.39
CA GLY A 47 -3.68 -3.94 -3.94
C GLY A 47 -4.42 -4.71 -2.84
N GLU A 48 -4.60 -6.02 -3.01
CA GLU A 48 -5.27 -6.85 -2.02
C GLU A 48 -4.44 -7.02 -0.74
N ILE A 49 -3.10 -7.09 -0.83
CA ILE A 49 -2.21 -7.07 0.33
C ILE A 49 -2.38 -5.75 1.11
N MET A 50 -2.42 -4.60 0.42
CA MET A 50 -2.67 -3.30 1.05
C MET A 50 -4.04 -3.26 1.75
N ILE A 51 -5.09 -3.77 1.10
CA ILE A 51 -6.43 -3.87 1.67
C ILE A 51 -6.43 -4.76 2.92
N LEU A 52 -5.81 -5.94 2.86
CA LEU A 52 -5.71 -6.86 3.99
C LEU A 52 -4.94 -6.25 5.16
N GLY A 53 -3.90 -5.46 4.89
CA GLY A 53 -3.14 -4.72 5.91
C GLY A 53 -3.89 -3.56 6.54
N ALA A 54 -4.81 -2.92 5.80
CA ALA A 54 -5.56 -1.76 6.27
C ALA A 54 -6.87 -2.11 6.99
N VAL A 55 -7.51 -3.23 6.65
CA VAL A 55 -8.78 -3.65 7.28
C VAL A 55 -8.55 -4.01 8.75
N ARG A 56 -9.21 -3.27 9.65
CA ARG A 56 -9.23 -3.53 11.11
C ARG A 56 -10.63 -3.93 11.56
N GLY A 57 -10.74 -5.07 12.26
CA GLY A 57 -12.00 -5.56 12.82
C GLY A 57 -13.09 -5.78 11.76
N ALA A 58 -14.33 -5.40 12.08
CA ALA A 58 -15.48 -5.49 11.17
C ALA A 58 -15.58 -4.32 10.16
N GLY A 59 -14.65 -3.36 10.19
CA GLY A 59 -14.66 -2.17 9.34
C GLY A 59 -14.11 -2.40 7.92
N GLY A 60 -14.41 -1.49 7.00
CA GLY A 60 -13.80 -1.42 5.66
C GLY A 60 -12.54 -0.55 5.62
N ILE A 61 -12.00 -0.31 4.41
CA ILE A 61 -10.80 0.51 4.17
C ILE A 61 -11.03 2.04 4.15
N GLY A 62 -12.29 2.50 4.29
CA GLY A 62 -12.62 3.92 4.44
C GLY A 62 -12.06 4.83 3.33
N ARG A 63 -11.48 5.98 3.74
CA ARG A 63 -10.84 6.97 2.83
C ARG A 63 -9.56 6.44 2.16
N LEU A 64 -8.98 5.35 2.68
CA LEU A 64 -7.75 4.75 2.15
C LEU A 64 -7.96 4.04 0.79
N LYS A 65 -9.22 3.85 0.37
CA LYS A 65 -9.54 3.31 -0.96
C LYS A 65 -8.96 4.14 -2.12
N ILE A 66 -8.86 5.47 -1.94
CA ILE A 66 -8.37 6.38 -2.98
C ILE A 66 -6.87 6.16 -3.25
N PRO A 67 -5.96 6.26 -2.26
CA PRO A 67 -4.55 6.00 -2.49
C PRO A 67 -4.28 4.56 -2.94
N PHE A 68 -5.09 3.58 -2.50
CA PHE A 68 -4.93 2.19 -2.93
C PHE A 68 -5.31 2.01 -4.40
N ALA A 69 -6.47 2.51 -4.81
CA ALA A 69 -6.90 2.47 -6.21
C ALA A 69 -5.89 3.20 -7.12
N PHE A 70 -5.34 4.32 -6.65
CA PHE A 70 -4.33 5.08 -7.37
C PHE A 70 -3.05 4.26 -7.62
N VAL A 71 -2.51 3.59 -6.60
CA VAL A 71 -1.33 2.72 -6.75
C VAL A 71 -1.63 1.58 -7.71
N ILE A 72 -2.74 0.87 -7.54
CA ILE A 72 -3.13 -0.24 -8.43
C ILE A 72 -3.22 0.25 -9.88
N LEU A 73 -3.82 1.42 -10.11
CA LEU A 73 -3.99 1.99 -11.44
C LEU A 73 -2.64 2.37 -12.08
N ILE A 74 -1.73 3.01 -11.33
CA ILE A 74 -0.37 3.31 -11.85
C ILE A 74 0.35 2.03 -12.25
N LEU A 75 0.33 1.01 -11.39
CA LEU A 75 1.04 -0.24 -11.67
C LEU A 75 0.44 -0.94 -12.89
N ALA A 76 -0.89 -1.04 -12.98
CA ALA A 76 -1.58 -1.66 -14.10
C ALA A 76 -1.34 -0.92 -15.42
N ILE A 77 -1.43 0.42 -15.41
CA ILE A 77 -1.14 1.25 -16.59
C ILE A 77 0.33 1.14 -16.98
N GLY A 78 1.25 1.21 -16.02
CA GLY A 78 2.68 1.17 -16.31
C GLY A 78 3.13 -0.17 -16.88
N PHE A 79 2.71 -1.28 -16.28
CA PHE A 79 3.00 -2.60 -16.84
C PHE A 79 2.28 -2.84 -18.18
N GLY A 80 1.01 -2.44 -18.30
CA GLY A 80 0.25 -2.55 -19.54
C GLY A 80 0.87 -1.74 -20.68
N ALA A 81 1.29 -0.51 -20.41
CA ALA A 81 2.00 0.34 -21.36
C ALA A 81 3.34 -0.29 -21.77
N ALA A 82 4.13 -0.76 -20.81
CA ALA A 82 5.41 -1.41 -21.10
C ALA A 82 5.28 -2.68 -21.96
N LEU A 83 4.15 -3.39 -21.87
CA LEU A 83 3.83 -4.53 -22.75
C LEU A 83 3.29 -4.11 -24.11
N ALA A 84 2.55 -3.01 -24.19
CA ALA A 84 2.04 -2.48 -25.45
C ALA A 84 3.15 -1.87 -26.33
N LEU A 85 4.26 -1.43 -25.72
CA LEU A 85 5.41 -0.93 -26.45
C LEU A 85 6.12 -2.05 -27.25
N PRO A 86 6.44 -1.83 -28.54
CA PRO A 86 7.08 -2.83 -29.38
C PRO A 86 8.47 -3.18 -28.87
N ALA A 87 8.82 -4.47 -28.94
CA ALA A 87 10.12 -5.00 -28.50
C ALA A 87 11.21 -4.86 -29.59
N SER A 88 11.19 -3.78 -30.38
CA SER A 88 12.09 -3.56 -31.51
C SER A 88 13.27 -2.63 -31.17
N GLU A 89 13.67 -2.57 -29.90
CA GLU A 89 14.75 -1.69 -29.48
C GLU A 89 16.13 -2.27 -29.87
N GLY A 90 16.95 -1.44 -30.52
CA GLY A 90 18.30 -1.77 -30.95
C GLY A 90 19.31 -0.70 -30.50
N PRO A 91 20.60 -0.83 -30.87
CA PRO A 91 21.68 0.06 -30.38
C PRO A 91 21.50 1.54 -30.72
N LEU A 92 20.68 1.86 -31.73
CA LEU A 92 20.40 3.21 -32.20
C LEU A 92 19.02 3.73 -31.74
N SER A 93 18.31 2.97 -30.90
CA SER A 93 16.99 3.38 -30.40
C SER A 93 17.08 4.61 -29.48
N ARG A 94 16.04 5.44 -29.53
CA ARG A 94 15.96 6.66 -28.72
C ARG A 94 15.91 6.30 -27.24
N LEU A 95 16.93 6.71 -26.50
CA LEU A 95 17.01 6.55 -25.06
C LEU A 95 16.22 7.66 -24.35
N TRP A 96 15.45 7.28 -23.34
CA TRP A 96 14.75 8.17 -22.43
C TRP A 96 15.56 8.24 -21.13
N LEU A 97 16.28 9.35 -20.94
CA LEU A 97 17.17 9.56 -19.77
C LEU A 97 18.20 8.41 -19.59
N GLY A 98 18.68 7.84 -20.69
CA GLY A 98 19.65 6.75 -20.69
C GLY A 98 19.05 5.33 -20.71
N LEU A 99 17.72 5.19 -20.79
CA LEU A 99 17.06 3.89 -20.84
C LEU A 99 16.25 3.65 -22.13
N PRO A 100 16.19 2.41 -22.62
CA PRO A 100 15.16 1.94 -23.54
C PRO A 100 13.75 2.36 -23.11
N ALA A 101 12.86 2.64 -24.05
CA ALA A 101 11.53 3.17 -23.75
C ALA A 101 10.73 2.26 -22.81
N ARG A 102 10.78 0.94 -23.01
CA ARG A 102 10.11 -0.03 -22.11
C ARG A 102 10.67 0.01 -20.69
N ALA A 103 12.00 0.07 -20.58
CA ALA A 103 12.68 0.14 -19.29
C ALA A 103 12.38 1.46 -18.57
N ALA A 104 12.34 2.58 -19.30
CA ALA A 104 11.98 3.89 -18.77
C ALA A 104 10.55 3.91 -18.19
N VAL A 105 9.58 3.31 -18.88
CA VAL A 105 8.19 3.20 -18.36
C VAL A 105 8.16 2.40 -17.05
N VAL A 106 8.84 1.26 -16.98
CA VAL A 106 8.86 0.45 -15.76
C VAL A 106 9.63 1.16 -14.64
N ILE A 107 10.82 1.66 -14.90
CA ILE A 107 11.67 2.24 -13.85
C ILE A 107 11.09 3.57 -13.35
N TYR A 108 10.76 4.49 -14.26
CA TYR A 108 10.28 5.82 -13.86
C TYR A 108 8.78 5.83 -13.55
N GLY A 109 7.98 5.13 -14.35
CA GLY A 109 6.52 5.09 -14.17
C GLY A 109 6.07 4.12 -13.08
N VAL A 110 6.53 2.87 -13.10
CA VAL A 110 6.10 1.84 -12.13
C VAL A 110 6.91 1.94 -10.83
N GLY A 111 8.23 2.16 -10.92
CA GLY A 111 9.12 2.20 -9.76
C GLY A 111 9.12 3.55 -9.04
N LEU A 112 9.43 4.63 -9.76
CA LEU A 112 9.69 5.93 -9.14
C LEU A 112 8.42 6.74 -8.83
N LEU A 113 7.44 6.75 -9.73
CA LEU A 113 6.24 7.58 -9.57
C LEU A 113 5.47 7.29 -8.27
N PRO A 114 5.18 6.03 -7.87
CA PRO A 114 4.46 5.77 -6.63
C PRO A 114 5.22 6.24 -5.39
N ILE A 115 6.56 6.17 -5.41
CA ILE A 115 7.43 6.62 -4.31
C ILE A 115 7.27 8.12 -4.06
N ILE A 116 7.04 8.92 -5.11
CA ILE A 116 6.85 10.36 -4.97
C ILE A 116 5.39 10.68 -4.66
N VAL A 117 4.45 10.02 -5.35
CA VAL A 117 3.04 10.40 -5.23
C VAL A 117 2.43 9.97 -3.90
N LEU A 118 2.80 8.81 -3.34
CA LEU A 118 2.25 8.38 -2.05
C LEU A 118 2.57 9.38 -0.91
N PRO A 119 3.82 9.83 -0.72
CA PRO A 119 4.16 10.87 0.25
C PRO A 119 3.43 12.20 0.00
N VAL A 120 3.32 12.65 -1.25
CA VAL A 120 2.61 13.89 -1.59
C VAL A 120 1.12 13.77 -1.27
N ALA A 121 0.48 12.67 -1.68
CA ALA A 121 -0.91 12.40 -1.36
C ALA A 121 -1.12 12.32 0.16
N TYR A 122 -0.21 11.66 0.88
CA TYR A 122 -0.25 11.60 2.34
C TYR A 122 -0.12 12.99 2.98
N ALA A 123 0.85 13.81 2.55
CA ALA A 123 1.03 15.18 3.04
C ALA A 123 -0.21 16.04 2.79
N MET A 124 -0.83 15.94 1.62
CA MET A 124 -2.08 16.65 1.31
C MET A 124 -3.29 16.18 2.12
N THR A 125 -3.27 14.92 2.58
CA THR A 125 -4.37 14.35 3.39
C THR A 125 -4.06 14.38 4.89
N PHE A 126 -2.91 14.92 5.29
CA PHE A 126 -2.39 14.85 6.66
C PHE A 126 -3.35 15.50 7.66
N GLU A 127 -3.83 16.72 7.37
CA GLU A 127 -4.81 17.43 8.21
C GLU A 127 -6.11 16.66 8.45
N THR A 128 -6.47 15.72 7.57
CA THR A 128 -7.69 14.92 7.70
C THR A 128 -7.50 13.51 8.24
N LEU A 129 -6.25 13.05 8.40
CA LEU A 129 -5.91 11.70 8.89
C LEU A 129 -5.16 11.71 10.22
N THR A 130 -4.61 12.86 10.65
CA THR A 130 -4.04 13.07 11.98
C THR A 130 -4.94 13.96 12.84
N LEU A 131 -4.81 13.90 14.18
CA LEU A 131 -5.55 14.76 15.11
C LEU A 131 -5.36 16.23 14.70
N SER A 132 -6.46 16.98 14.55
CA SER A 132 -6.36 18.43 14.32
C SER A 132 -5.69 19.10 15.52
N ALA A 133 -5.22 20.33 15.35
CA ALA A 133 -4.69 21.11 16.47
C ALA A 133 -5.71 21.22 17.62
N GLU A 134 -7.00 21.33 17.32
CA GLU A 134 -8.06 21.30 18.34
C GLU A 134 -8.17 19.95 19.05
N ASP A 135 -8.05 18.83 18.32
CA ASP A 135 -8.14 17.49 18.93
C ASP A 135 -6.94 17.20 19.85
N VAL A 136 -5.74 17.63 19.47
CA VAL A 136 -4.54 17.55 20.32
C VAL A 136 -4.74 18.36 21.60
N GLU A 137 -5.28 19.57 21.50
CA GLU A 137 -5.54 20.39 22.68
C GLU A 137 -6.64 19.79 23.56
N ARG A 138 -7.66 19.17 22.95
CA ARG A 138 -8.73 18.46 23.69
C ARG A 138 -8.19 17.26 24.47
N VAL A 139 -7.28 16.48 23.91
CA VAL A 139 -6.58 15.40 24.62
C VAL A 139 -5.71 15.97 25.74
N ARG A 140 -4.97 17.05 25.48
CA ARG A 140 -4.11 17.72 26.48
C ARG A 140 -4.92 18.24 27.67
N MET A 141 -6.08 18.84 27.41
CA MET A 141 -7.03 19.28 28.43
C MET A 141 -7.62 18.11 29.22
N SER A 142 -7.93 17.00 28.57
CA SER A 142 -8.42 15.78 29.23
C SER A 142 -7.35 15.17 30.14
N GLY A 143 -6.09 15.11 29.68
CA GLY A 143 -4.96 14.64 30.48
C GLY A 143 -4.70 15.52 31.70
N ARG A 144 -4.80 16.85 31.56
CA ARG A 144 -4.72 17.77 32.70
C ARG A 144 -5.81 17.51 33.72
N LYS A 145 -7.07 17.36 33.29
CA LYS A 145 -8.19 17.06 34.18
C LYS A 145 -7.99 15.74 34.92
N TYR A 146 -7.53 14.69 34.24
CA TYR A 146 -7.21 13.41 34.90
C TYR A 146 -6.08 13.56 35.93
N ALA A 147 -5.02 14.31 35.62
CA ALA A 147 -3.92 14.55 36.56
C ALA A 147 -4.36 15.32 37.81
N THR A 148 -5.31 16.26 37.68
CA THR A 148 -5.87 16.99 38.84
C THR A 148 -6.93 16.18 39.61
N SER A 149 -7.56 15.20 38.96
CA SER A 149 -8.64 14.38 39.56
C SER A 149 -8.13 13.09 40.20
N GLN A 150 -6.86 12.73 39.99
CA GLN A 150 -6.23 11.59 40.62
C GLN A 150 -5.95 11.94 42.10
N PRO A 151 -6.54 11.22 43.07
CA PRO A 151 -6.10 11.34 44.46
C PRO A 151 -4.61 10.97 44.51
N ALA A 152 -3.85 11.66 45.36
CA ALA A 152 -2.44 11.36 45.57
C ALA A 152 -2.26 9.83 45.74
N PRO A 153 -1.26 9.21 45.09
CA PRO A 153 -1.02 7.79 45.28
C PRO A 153 -0.87 7.56 46.78
N ILE A 154 -1.66 6.63 47.34
CA ILE A 154 -1.57 6.27 48.76
C ILE A 154 -0.12 5.89 49.01
N SER A 155 0.63 6.78 49.67
CA SER A 155 1.99 6.50 50.09
C SER A 155 1.89 5.40 51.13
N GLY A 156 2.24 4.18 50.73
CA GLY A 156 2.10 2.96 51.53
C GLY A 156 3.05 2.92 52.73
N ASN A 157 2.89 3.83 53.69
CA ASN A 157 3.70 3.88 54.90
C ASN A 157 2.88 4.03 56.19
N GLU A 158 1.54 3.99 56.15
CA GLU A 158 0.69 4.16 57.34
C GLU A 158 0.16 2.84 57.95
N THR A 159 0.60 1.67 57.49
CA THR A 159 0.11 0.37 58.02
C THR A 159 1.12 -0.40 58.88
N LEU A 160 2.21 0.21 59.35
CA LEU A 160 3.25 -0.47 60.15
C LEU A 160 3.47 0.10 61.57
N SER A 161 2.61 1.00 62.06
CA SER A 161 2.73 1.57 63.42
C SER A 161 1.44 1.46 64.24
N ALA A 162 0.82 0.28 64.21
CA ALA A 162 -0.30 -0.05 65.09
C ALA A 162 -0.28 -1.53 65.45
N ASN A 163 0.87 -2.00 65.96
CA ASN A 163 1.02 -3.19 66.79
C ASN A 163 2.50 -3.28 67.15
N ASP A 164 2.87 -2.64 68.26
CA ASP A 164 3.88 -3.09 69.23
C ASP A 164 3.80 -2.18 70.48
#